data_AF-A0A3S4B5P3-F1
#
_entry.id   AF-A0A3S4B5P3-F1
#
_cell.length_a   1.000
_cell.length_b   1.000
_cell.length_c   1.000
_cell.angle_alpha   90.00
_cell.angle_beta   90.00
_cell.angle_gamma   90.00
#
_symmetry.space_group_name_H-M   'P 1'
#
loop_
_entity.id
_entity.type
_entity.pdbx_description
1 polymer ?
#
loop_
_entity_poly.entity_id
_entity_poly.type
_entity_poly.pdbx_seq_one_letter_code
_entity_poly.pdbx_strand_id
1 'polypeptide(L)'
;MILGDSSPDGLVLAQHAGRVTLDDLIARAVGRTPDAPALVDGPNREATLGGPPLRRSFAEVDRIVSAIALRLRSLGLQTDHVVAIQLPHSAEAVLTLLGVLRAGLIAAPIPLLWRRAELAPALARVGAKAIVAGGRVGDTDLAALAMAAAAETFTVRAVCGFGFGHDLPDGMVPLDPLLDVAAAPAFPPVERPVNPAAHVAVVTFDSDAGGVPLPVGRSHVELLAAGLSVALECRMEHGSAIVSTLQPASLAGLATGLVPWLLLGGTLALHPPFDAAALGGQLDALDARVVAVPGPLAVRLHEAGVLARAPHLQSVVAVWRAAERLPGAAEWTRPDCALVDVQSFGEIGLIAARRGPDGRPAAIAAGAVTAPRTTPGATLVAEIARTEHGTLAIRGSMVPRFPFPPGAERSSGPFLAIAPDLYVDTRQPCRIEKDSRALVVTAPPAGFVGIGGYRVALGEIERLTDAIVPGTTLLTSSWASGCSAMRAMATRPGRRSPSAASRRSWSPPSGTASAPMRRAMPRLRPPPPEPASDAPA
;
A
#
# COMPACT_ATOMS: atom_id res chain seq x y z
N MET A 1 22.65 1.06 -9.74
CA MET A 1 22.37 2.52 -9.68
C MET A 1 22.82 3.04 -8.31
N ILE A 2 23.86 3.89 -8.25
CA ILE A 2 24.45 4.36 -6.98
C ILE A 2 23.80 5.68 -6.57
N LEU A 3 23.67 5.90 -5.27
CA LEU A 3 23.23 7.15 -4.65
C LEU A 3 24.38 7.64 -3.73
N GLY A 4 24.59 8.96 -3.67
CA GLY A 4 25.88 9.56 -3.29
C GLY A 4 26.35 9.39 -1.83
N ASP A 5 27.67 9.44 -1.65
CA ASP A 5 28.35 9.36 -0.35
C ASP A 5 28.48 10.73 0.35
N SER A 6 28.73 10.65 1.66
CA SER A 6 29.13 11.70 2.61
C SER A 6 28.05 12.67 3.12
N SER A 7 27.77 12.56 4.42
CA SER A 7 27.35 13.65 5.31
C SER A 7 27.70 13.26 6.75
N PRO A 8 28.33 14.13 7.56
CA PRO A 8 28.75 13.79 8.92
C PRO A 8 27.68 14.18 9.96
N ASP A 9 27.09 13.19 10.64
CA ASP A 9 26.53 13.36 11.98
C ASP A 9 26.18 12.02 12.65
N GLY A 10 25.79 12.04 13.93
CA GLY A 10 25.50 10.85 14.74
C GLY A 10 24.38 9.92 14.22
N LEU A 11 23.62 10.35 13.21
CA LEU A 11 22.71 9.53 12.41
C LEU A 11 23.50 8.65 11.41
N VAL A 12 24.29 7.69 11.92
CA VAL A 12 25.11 6.77 11.13
C VAL A 12 24.24 5.79 10.33
N LEU A 13 23.78 6.23 9.17
CA LEU A 13 22.66 5.60 8.44
C LEU A 13 22.96 5.33 6.96
N ALA A 14 22.35 4.26 6.44
CA ALA A 14 22.57 3.61 5.14
C ALA A 14 23.96 2.97 4.94
N GLN A 15 25.07 3.68 5.17
CA GLN A 15 26.42 3.18 4.84
C GLN A 15 26.90 2.05 5.77
N HIS A 16 26.69 2.18 7.08
CA HIS A 16 27.04 1.15 8.08
C HIS A 16 25.88 0.21 8.43
N ALA A 17 24.69 0.43 7.86
CA ALA A 17 23.63 -0.57 7.93
C ALA A 17 24.09 -1.81 7.16
N GLY A 18 23.98 -2.98 7.80
CA GLY A 18 24.57 -4.22 7.31
C GLY A 18 24.16 -4.56 5.87
N ARG A 19 24.99 -5.35 5.17
CA ARG A 19 24.84 -5.70 3.74
C ARG A 19 23.64 -6.63 3.42
N VAL A 20 22.64 -6.67 4.29
CA VAL A 20 21.49 -7.57 4.27
C VAL A 20 20.38 -6.97 3.40
N THR A 21 20.04 -7.66 2.31
CA THR A 21 18.87 -7.36 1.48
C THR A 21 17.61 -8.01 2.07
N LEU A 22 16.46 -7.76 1.46
CA LEU A 22 15.22 -8.46 1.82
C LEU A 22 15.22 -9.94 1.40
N ASP A 23 16.03 -10.33 0.41
CA ASP A 23 16.14 -11.71 -0.08
C ASP A 23 17.07 -12.55 0.83
N ASP A 24 18.15 -11.94 1.36
CA ASP A 24 19.01 -12.55 2.39
C ASP A 24 18.22 -13.01 3.63
N LEU A 25 17.12 -12.32 3.95
CA LEU A 25 16.24 -12.69 5.06
C LEU A 25 15.42 -13.95 4.76
N ILE A 26 15.02 -14.18 3.49
CA ILE A 26 14.42 -15.46 3.06
C ILE A 26 15.44 -16.58 3.23
N ALA A 27 16.65 -16.41 2.69
CA ALA A 27 17.71 -17.43 2.80
C ALA A 27 18.02 -17.79 4.26
N ARG A 28 18.01 -16.80 5.17
CA ARG A 28 18.15 -17.00 6.62
C ARG A 28 16.94 -17.67 7.29
N ALA A 29 15.74 -17.54 6.75
CA ALA A 29 14.57 -18.26 7.25
C ALA A 29 14.57 -19.72 6.76
N VAL A 30 14.84 -19.94 5.47
CA VAL A 30 15.03 -21.26 4.86
C VAL A 30 16.10 -22.06 5.59
N GLY A 31 17.26 -21.45 5.89
CA GLY A 31 18.36 -22.10 6.61
C GLY A 31 18.12 -22.35 8.10
N ARG A 32 17.00 -21.91 8.68
CA ARG A 32 16.63 -22.15 10.09
C ARG A 32 15.40 -23.04 10.25
N THR A 33 14.37 -22.80 9.43
CA THR A 33 13.03 -23.39 9.56
C THR A 33 12.41 -23.57 8.16
N PRO A 34 12.97 -24.45 7.30
CA PRO A 34 12.56 -24.54 5.89
C PRO A 34 11.10 -24.95 5.73
N ASP A 35 10.62 -25.88 6.56
CA ASP A 35 9.27 -26.46 6.45
C ASP A 35 8.21 -25.68 7.25
N ALA A 36 8.60 -24.62 7.98
CA ALA A 36 7.65 -23.81 8.74
C ALA A 36 6.73 -22.98 7.82
N PRO A 37 5.43 -22.83 8.14
CA PRO A 37 4.50 -22.02 7.34
C PRO A 37 4.96 -20.56 7.24
N ALA A 38 5.26 -20.12 6.03
CA ALA A 38 5.85 -18.81 5.78
C ALA A 38 4.82 -17.82 5.24
N LEU A 39 3.99 -18.24 4.27
CA LEU A 39 3.05 -17.38 3.56
C LEU A 39 1.68 -18.07 3.41
N VAL A 40 0.60 -17.37 3.78
CA VAL A 40 -0.76 -17.92 3.84
C VAL A 40 -1.80 -16.91 3.34
N ASP A 41 -2.66 -17.30 2.40
CA ASP A 41 -3.84 -16.50 2.02
C ASP A 41 -5.02 -16.68 2.99
N GLY A 42 -5.90 -15.68 3.03
CA GLY A 42 -7.15 -15.73 3.79
C GLY A 42 -8.14 -16.76 3.23
N PRO A 43 -8.98 -17.37 4.11
CA PRO A 43 -9.90 -18.44 3.71
C PRO A 43 -10.98 -17.98 2.72
N ASN A 44 -11.26 -16.68 2.65
CA ASN A 44 -12.17 -16.05 1.70
C ASN A 44 -11.53 -15.74 0.33
N ARG A 45 -10.27 -16.12 0.07
CA ARG A 45 -9.58 -15.85 -1.21
C ARG A 45 -10.36 -16.37 -2.43
N GLU A 46 -10.80 -17.63 -2.41
CA GLU A 46 -11.48 -18.26 -3.55
C GLU A 46 -12.76 -17.50 -3.95
N ALA A 47 -13.49 -16.97 -2.97
CA ALA A 47 -14.72 -16.20 -3.18
C ALA A 47 -14.50 -14.71 -3.49
N THR A 48 -13.26 -14.19 -3.43
CA THR A 48 -12.99 -12.74 -3.56
C THR A 48 -11.92 -12.37 -4.60
N LEU A 49 -10.94 -13.25 -4.82
CA LEU A 49 -9.89 -13.12 -5.84
C LEU A 49 -9.97 -14.23 -6.88
N GLY A 50 -10.36 -15.43 -6.47
CA GLY A 50 -10.37 -16.64 -7.30
C GLY A 50 -9.15 -17.56 -7.06
N GLY A 51 -9.34 -18.84 -7.39
CA GLY A 51 -8.41 -19.92 -7.09
C GLY A 51 -8.33 -20.30 -5.59
N PRO A 52 -7.83 -21.50 -5.27
CA PRO A 52 -7.75 -21.97 -3.88
C PRO A 52 -6.78 -21.12 -3.03
N PRO A 53 -6.98 -21.01 -1.71
CA PRO A 53 -6.05 -20.30 -0.82
C PRO A 53 -4.66 -20.95 -0.81
N LEU A 54 -3.62 -20.18 -1.12
CA LEU A 54 -2.25 -20.70 -1.06
C LEU A 54 -1.75 -20.74 0.39
N ARG A 55 -1.02 -21.82 0.70
CA ARG A 55 -0.16 -21.95 1.88
C ARG A 55 1.19 -22.44 1.37
N ARG A 56 2.28 -21.80 1.82
CA ARG A 56 3.65 -22.12 1.40
C ARG A 56 4.61 -22.05 2.58
N SER A 57 5.49 -23.05 2.71
CA SER A 57 6.62 -23.04 3.65
C SER A 57 7.75 -22.13 3.18
N PHE A 58 8.77 -21.88 4.01
CA PHE A 58 9.93 -21.07 3.59
C PHE A 58 10.67 -21.71 2.40
N ALA A 59 10.84 -23.04 2.40
CA ALA A 59 11.46 -23.77 1.29
C ALA A 59 10.61 -23.81 0.01
N GLU A 60 9.29 -23.64 0.11
CA GLU A 60 8.41 -23.48 -1.06
C GLU A 60 8.42 -22.04 -1.59
N VAL A 61 8.36 -21.04 -0.69
CA VAL A 61 8.55 -19.63 -1.03
C VAL A 61 9.86 -19.45 -1.79
N ASP A 62 10.96 -20.01 -1.31
CA ASP A 62 12.29 -19.89 -1.94
C ASP A 62 12.35 -20.48 -3.37
N ARG A 63 11.73 -21.66 -3.57
CA ARG A 63 11.62 -22.28 -4.90
C ARG A 63 10.79 -21.43 -5.86
N ILE A 64 9.62 -20.94 -5.42
CA ILE A 64 8.73 -20.14 -6.27
C ILE A 64 9.35 -18.78 -6.59
N VAL A 65 9.99 -18.13 -5.60
CA VAL A 65 10.74 -16.87 -5.77
C VAL A 65 11.90 -17.07 -6.75
N SER A 66 12.62 -18.20 -6.69
CA SER A 66 13.65 -18.56 -7.68
C SER A 66 13.05 -18.80 -9.07
N ALA A 67 11.92 -19.50 -9.19
CA ALA A 67 11.24 -19.75 -10.45
C ALA A 67 10.78 -18.44 -11.13
N ILE A 68 10.20 -17.51 -10.37
CA ILE A 68 9.82 -16.17 -10.84
C ILE A 68 11.07 -15.38 -11.26
N ALA A 69 12.15 -15.41 -10.46
CA ALA A 69 13.39 -14.71 -10.79
C ALA A 69 14.03 -15.22 -12.10
N LEU A 70 14.09 -16.54 -12.29
CA LEU A 70 14.52 -17.18 -13.54
C LEU A 70 13.62 -16.80 -14.72
N ARG A 71 12.30 -16.81 -14.52
CA ARG A 71 11.34 -16.43 -15.58
C ARG A 71 11.53 -14.99 -16.02
N LEU A 72 11.65 -14.06 -15.07
CA LEU A 72 11.91 -12.64 -15.35
C LEU A 72 13.24 -12.43 -16.09
N ARG A 73 14.31 -13.15 -15.73
CA ARG A 73 15.57 -13.13 -16.50
C ARG A 73 15.43 -13.72 -17.90
N SER A 74 14.65 -14.80 -18.09
CA SER A 74 14.40 -15.40 -19.41
C SER A 74 13.70 -14.45 -20.40
N LEU A 75 13.00 -13.43 -19.90
CA LEU A 75 12.36 -12.36 -20.69
C LEU A 75 13.34 -11.21 -21.03
N GLY A 76 14.64 -11.40 -20.84
CA GLY A 76 15.68 -10.42 -21.18
C GLY A 76 15.78 -9.23 -20.21
N LEU A 77 15.26 -9.36 -18.98
CA LEU A 77 15.34 -8.29 -17.98
C LEU A 77 16.75 -8.22 -17.35
N GLN A 78 17.39 -7.08 -17.52
CA GLN A 78 18.72 -6.77 -17.01
C GLN A 78 18.65 -6.18 -15.60
N THR A 79 19.76 -6.24 -14.86
CA THR A 79 19.85 -5.74 -13.48
C THR A 79 19.45 -4.27 -13.42
N ASP A 80 18.76 -3.86 -12.34
CA ASP A 80 18.18 -2.52 -12.14
C ASP A 80 17.01 -2.14 -13.07
N HIS A 81 16.54 -3.02 -13.96
CA HIS A 81 15.25 -2.80 -14.65
C HIS A 81 14.08 -2.79 -13.65
N VAL A 82 13.16 -1.83 -13.83
CA VAL A 82 11.94 -1.74 -13.01
C VAL A 82 10.86 -2.68 -13.55
N VAL A 83 10.25 -3.47 -12.66
CA VAL A 83 9.10 -4.34 -12.91
C VAL A 83 7.92 -3.83 -12.08
N ALA A 84 6.86 -3.40 -12.74
CA ALA A 84 5.63 -3.00 -12.06
C ALA A 84 4.82 -4.22 -11.59
N ILE A 85 4.10 -4.11 -10.48
CA ILE A 85 3.33 -5.22 -9.90
C ILE A 85 1.94 -4.74 -9.50
N GLN A 86 0.92 -5.02 -10.30
CA GLN A 86 -0.49 -4.73 -10.00
C GLN A 86 -1.26 -6.02 -9.67
N LEU A 87 -0.89 -6.64 -8.55
CA LEU A 87 -1.52 -7.84 -8.01
C LEU A 87 -2.38 -7.51 -6.77
N PRO A 88 -3.49 -8.24 -6.54
CA PRO A 88 -4.29 -8.11 -5.31
C PRO A 88 -3.46 -8.50 -4.07
N HIS A 89 -3.99 -8.23 -2.87
CA HIS A 89 -3.34 -8.64 -1.63
C HIS A 89 -3.44 -10.17 -1.47
N SER A 90 -2.39 -10.85 -1.93
CA SER A 90 -2.35 -12.28 -2.27
C SER A 90 -0.92 -12.80 -2.22
N ALA A 91 -0.74 -14.11 -2.02
CA ALA A 91 0.58 -14.72 -1.96
C ALA A 91 1.42 -14.43 -3.22
N GLU A 92 0.80 -14.39 -4.41
CA GLU A 92 1.42 -14.04 -5.70
C GLU A 92 2.06 -12.64 -5.65
N ALA A 93 1.42 -11.66 -5.01
CA ALA A 93 1.98 -10.31 -4.90
C ALA A 93 3.28 -10.28 -4.09
N VAL A 94 3.33 -11.05 -3.01
CA VAL A 94 4.54 -11.21 -2.17
C VAL A 94 5.61 -12.00 -2.92
N LEU A 95 5.26 -13.16 -3.48
CA LEU A 95 6.18 -14.02 -4.24
C LEU A 95 6.76 -13.30 -5.47
N THR A 96 5.96 -12.50 -6.17
CA THR A 96 6.40 -11.68 -7.30
C THR A 96 7.37 -10.59 -6.87
N LEU A 97 7.04 -9.83 -5.81
CA LEU A 97 7.91 -8.77 -5.30
C LEU A 97 9.28 -9.35 -4.92
N LEU A 98 9.31 -10.47 -4.20
CA LEU A 98 10.55 -11.13 -3.80
C LEU A 98 11.30 -11.72 -5.01
N GLY A 99 10.60 -12.30 -6.00
CA GLY A 99 11.22 -12.82 -7.23
C GLY A 99 11.84 -11.72 -8.11
N VAL A 100 11.24 -10.54 -8.14
CA VAL A 100 11.82 -9.33 -8.78
C VAL A 100 13.10 -8.91 -8.04
N LEU A 101 13.09 -8.87 -6.70
CA LEU A 101 14.28 -8.53 -5.91
C LEU A 101 15.41 -9.56 -6.07
N ARG A 102 15.11 -10.86 -6.00
CA ARG A 102 16.08 -11.96 -6.21
C ARG A 102 16.70 -11.92 -7.60
N ALA A 103 15.90 -11.58 -8.61
CA ALA A 103 16.40 -11.35 -9.96
C ALA A 103 17.33 -10.11 -10.06
N GLY A 104 17.52 -9.30 -9.02
CA GLY A 104 18.31 -8.06 -9.06
C GLY A 104 17.61 -6.93 -9.82
N LEU A 105 16.29 -7.01 -9.94
CA LEU A 105 15.43 -6.02 -10.56
C LEU A 105 14.83 -5.10 -9.47
N ILE A 106 14.13 -4.05 -9.88
CA ILE A 106 13.49 -3.10 -8.95
C ILE A 106 11.96 -3.32 -8.99
N ALA A 107 11.34 -3.58 -7.85
CA ALA A 107 9.90 -3.81 -7.76
C ALA A 107 9.12 -2.50 -7.64
N ALA A 108 8.13 -2.27 -8.50
CA ALA A 108 7.25 -1.11 -8.45
C ALA A 108 5.79 -1.55 -8.21
N PRO A 109 5.43 -1.92 -6.97
CA PRO A 109 4.08 -2.39 -6.67
C PRO A 109 3.07 -1.24 -6.77
N ILE A 110 2.04 -1.44 -7.59
CA ILE A 110 1.06 -0.42 -7.97
C ILE A 110 -0.21 -0.57 -7.10
N PRO A 111 -0.82 0.54 -6.62
CA PRO A 111 -2.11 0.49 -5.96
C PRO A 111 -3.19 -0.22 -6.79
N LEU A 112 -3.90 -1.18 -6.19
CA LEU A 112 -4.92 -1.99 -6.89
C LEU A 112 -6.08 -1.17 -7.46
N LEU A 113 -6.31 0.02 -6.92
CA LEU A 113 -7.39 0.93 -7.32
C LEU A 113 -7.04 1.83 -8.52
N TRP A 114 -5.76 1.93 -8.90
CA TRP A 114 -5.34 2.69 -10.07
C TRP A 114 -5.82 2.03 -11.37
N ARG A 115 -6.14 2.86 -12.36
CA ARG A 115 -6.61 2.45 -13.69
C ARG A 115 -5.62 2.97 -14.75
N ARG A 116 -6.00 2.92 -16.03
CA ARG A 116 -5.13 3.29 -17.15
C ARG A 116 -4.56 4.71 -17.03
N ALA A 117 -5.37 5.66 -16.52
CA ALA A 117 -5.02 7.07 -16.41
C ALA A 117 -3.84 7.33 -15.46
N GLU A 118 -3.72 6.56 -14.38
CA GLU A 118 -2.63 6.64 -13.41
C GLU A 118 -1.50 5.65 -13.75
N LEU A 119 -1.86 4.45 -14.22
CA LEU A 119 -0.94 3.35 -14.52
C LEU A 119 0.01 3.67 -15.68
N ALA A 120 -0.49 4.12 -16.84
CA ALA A 120 0.40 4.37 -17.99
C ALA A 120 1.43 5.49 -17.69
N PRO A 121 1.04 6.65 -17.11
CA PRO A 121 2.02 7.62 -16.61
C PRO A 121 2.97 7.02 -15.57
N ALA A 122 2.50 6.24 -14.60
CA ALA A 122 3.36 5.62 -13.59
C ALA A 122 4.43 4.70 -14.20
N LEU A 123 4.04 3.84 -15.16
CA LEU A 123 4.94 2.92 -15.88
C LEU A 123 6.00 3.70 -16.68
N ALA A 124 5.59 4.69 -17.46
CA ALA A 124 6.49 5.54 -18.23
C ALA A 124 7.46 6.31 -17.31
N ARG A 125 6.94 6.86 -16.19
CA ARG A 125 7.66 7.72 -15.24
C ARG A 125 8.62 6.96 -14.30
N VAL A 126 8.58 5.62 -14.28
CA VAL A 126 9.65 4.77 -13.72
C VAL A 126 10.47 4.04 -14.80
N GLY A 127 10.15 4.26 -16.08
CA GLY A 127 10.76 3.58 -17.22
C GLY A 127 10.58 2.06 -17.21
N ALA A 128 9.46 1.57 -16.68
CA ALA A 128 9.17 0.16 -16.43
C ALA A 128 9.44 -0.72 -17.66
N LYS A 129 10.08 -1.88 -17.45
CA LYS A 129 10.45 -2.84 -18.51
C LYS A 129 9.54 -4.05 -18.56
N ALA A 130 8.85 -4.36 -17.47
CA ALA A 130 7.77 -5.32 -17.43
C ALA A 130 6.67 -4.87 -16.46
N ILE A 131 5.48 -5.42 -16.62
CA ILE A 131 4.41 -5.37 -15.61
C ILE A 131 3.93 -6.79 -15.33
N VAL A 132 3.75 -7.10 -14.05
CA VAL A 132 3.06 -8.30 -13.57
C VAL A 132 1.69 -7.87 -13.02
N ALA A 133 0.60 -8.45 -13.51
CA ALA A 133 -0.75 -8.10 -13.08
C ALA A 133 -1.60 -9.35 -12.76
N GLY A 134 -2.66 -9.18 -11.97
CA GLY A 134 -3.66 -10.24 -11.79
C GLY A 134 -4.58 -10.33 -13.01
N GLY A 135 -5.35 -11.42 -13.09
CA GLY A 135 -6.50 -11.55 -13.97
C GLY A 135 -7.67 -10.69 -13.48
N ARG A 136 -8.80 -11.33 -13.16
CA ARG A 136 -10.01 -10.64 -12.71
C ARG A 136 -10.09 -10.54 -11.18
N VAL A 137 -10.47 -9.38 -10.65
CA VAL A 137 -10.72 -9.15 -9.23
C VAL A 137 -12.04 -8.38 -9.09
N GLY A 138 -13.09 -9.08 -8.68
CA GLY A 138 -14.47 -8.59 -8.76
C GLY A 138 -14.83 -8.20 -10.20
N ASP A 139 -15.45 -7.03 -10.37
CA ASP A 139 -15.81 -6.51 -11.71
C ASP A 139 -14.60 -5.93 -12.50
N THR A 140 -13.39 -5.88 -11.91
CA THR A 140 -12.21 -5.28 -12.56
C THR A 140 -11.32 -6.35 -13.20
N ASP A 141 -11.04 -6.18 -14.49
CA ASP A 141 -10.04 -6.98 -15.22
C ASP A 141 -8.67 -6.27 -15.19
N LEU A 142 -7.77 -6.73 -14.32
CA LEU A 142 -6.46 -6.11 -14.12
C LEU A 142 -5.48 -6.46 -15.25
N ALA A 143 -5.63 -7.65 -15.86
CA ALA A 143 -4.81 -8.06 -16.99
C ALA A 143 -5.10 -7.22 -18.24
N ALA A 144 -6.38 -6.97 -18.54
CA ALA A 144 -6.77 -6.07 -19.63
C ALA A 144 -6.29 -4.62 -19.39
N LEU A 145 -6.35 -4.13 -18.14
CA LEU A 145 -5.81 -2.81 -17.78
C LEU A 145 -4.28 -2.74 -17.94
N ALA A 146 -3.55 -3.79 -17.54
CA ALA A 146 -2.11 -3.88 -17.68
C ALA A 146 -1.68 -3.93 -19.17
N MET A 147 -2.36 -4.71 -19.99
CA MET A 147 -2.14 -4.77 -21.45
C MET A 147 -2.38 -3.41 -22.11
N ALA A 148 -3.47 -2.72 -21.74
CA ALA A 148 -3.79 -1.39 -22.28
C ALA A 148 -2.75 -0.32 -21.91
N ALA A 149 -2.29 -0.30 -20.65
CA ALA A 149 -1.27 0.66 -20.20
C ALA A 149 0.15 0.31 -20.72
N ALA A 150 0.45 -0.97 -20.93
CA ALA A 150 1.69 -1.41 -21.57
C ALA A 150 1.76 -0.98 -23.05
N ALA A 151 0.64 -1.07 -23.78
CA ALA A 151 0.56 -0.59 -25.17
C ALA A 151 0.81 0.92 -25.31
N GLU A 152 0.51 1.71 -24.28
CA GLU A 152 0.83 3.15 -24.20
C GLU A 152 2.27 3.42 -23.73
N THR A 153 2.98 2.42 -23.19
CA THR A 153 4.27 2.60 -22.52
C THR A 153 5.40 1.87 -23.26
N PHE A 154 6.03 2.56 -24.22
CA PHE A 154 7.12 2.04 -25.06
C PHE A 154 8.30 1.37 -24.31
N THR A 155 8.51 1.66 -23.02
CA THR A 155 9.57 0.99 -22.25
C THR A 155 9.22 -0.43 -21.82
N VAL A 156 7.94 -0.81 -21.77
CA VAL A 156 7.46 -2.12 -21.34
C VAL A 156 7.65 -3.13 -22.47
N ARG A 157 8.38 -4.21 -22.19
CA ARG A 157 8.75 -5.27 -23.15
C ARG A 157 8.07 -6.61 -22.87
N ALA A 158 7.53 -6.79 -21.67
CA ALA A 158 6.81 -7.99 -21.27
C ALA A 158 5.63 -7.64 -20.35
N VAL A 159 4.49 -8.24 -20.61
CA VAL A 159 3.32 -8.23 -19.72
C VAL A 159 3.14 -9.65 -19.22
N CYS A 160 3.15 -9.84 -17.91
CA CYS A 160 3.05 -11.15 -17.26
C CYS A 160 1.89 -11.15 -16.27
N GLY A 161 1.34 -12.31 -15.91
CA GLY A 161 0.28 -12.32 -14.92
C GLY A 161 -0.04 -13.65 -14.28
N PHE A 162 -0.95 -13.58 -13.32
CA PHE A 162 -1.57 -14.71 -12.64
C PHE A 162 -3.07 -14.67 -12.91
N GLY A 163 -3.64 -15.77 -13.41
CA GLY A 163 -5.04 -15.87 -13.82
C GLY A 163 -6.04 -15.78 -12.67
N PHE A 164 -5.65 -16.20 -11.46
CA PHE A 164 -6.54 -16.36 -10.30
C PHE A 164 -7.78 -17.24 -10.61
N GLY A 165 -7.60 -18.28 -11.42
CA GLY A 165 -8.71 -19.15 -11.87
C GLY A 165 -9.48 -18.65 -13.09
N HIS A 166 -8.99 -17.60 -13.76
CA HIS A 166 -9.47 -17.12 -15.05
C HIS A 166 -8.36 -17.15 -16.10
N ASP A 167 -8.73 -17.30 -17.37
CA ASP A 167 -7.77 -17.21 -18.49
C ASP A 167 -7.18 -15.81 -18.60
N LEU A 168 -5.90 -15.73 -18.99
CA LEU A 168 -5.20 -14.46 -19.22
C LEU A 168 -5.34 -14.02 -20.70
N PRO A 169 -5.33 -12.71 -21.01
CA PRO A 169 -5.38 -12.21 -22.37
C PRO A 169 -4.20 -12.67 -23.24
N ASP A 170 -4.45 -12.86 -24.54
CA ASP A 170 -3.42 -13.20 -25.53
C ASP A 170 -2.21 -12.25 -25.48
N GLY A 171 -1.01 -12.84 -25.55
CA GLY A 171 0.26 -12.11 -25.47
C GLY A 171 0.75 -11.84 -24.03
N MET A 172 -0.06 -12.09 -23.00
CA MET A 172 0.39 -12.08 -21.61
C MET A 172 1.16 -13.38 -21.29
N VAL A 173 2.27 -13.26 -20.55
CA VAL A 173 3.05 -14.41 -20.07
C VAL A 173 2.44 -14.96 -18.78
N PRO A 174 1.89 -16.19 -18.75
CA PRO A 174 1.36 -16.78 -17.53
C PRO A 174 2.47 -17.11 -16.53
N LEU A 175 2.19 -16.89 -15.25
CA LEU A 175 3.07 -17.17 -14.13
C LEU A 175 2.47 -18.18 -13.13
N ASP A 176 1.18 -18.51 -13.22
CA ASP A 176 0.52 -19.51 -12.38
C ASP A 176 1.27 -20.87 -12.32
N PRO A 177 1.82 -21.41 -13.44
CA PRO A 177 2.59 -22.66 -13.41
C PRO A 177 3.88 -22.60 -12.56
N LEU A 178 4.31 -21.41 -12.11
CA LEU A 178 5.46 -21.25 -11.22
C LEU A 178 5.11 -21.47 -9.74
N LEU A 179 3.82 -21.53 -9.39
CA LEU A 179 3.32 -21.65 -8.01
C LEU A 179 3.37 -23.08 -7.45
N ASP A 180 3.43 -24.09 -8.34
CA ASP A 180 3.35 -25.52 -8.01
C ASP A 180 4.70 -26.26 -8.19
N VAL A 181 5.80 -25.51 -8.33
CA VAL A 181 7.09 -26.06 -8.73
C VAL A 181 7.78 -26.84 -7.58
N ALA A 182 7.78 -28.16 -7.70
CA ALA A 182 8.46 -29.08 -6.78
C ALA A 182 9.98 -28.81 -6.69
N ALA A 183 10.64 -28.50 -7.80
CA ALA A 183 12.08 -28.21 -7.84
C ALA A 183 12.42 -27.16 -8.91
N ALA A 184 12.49 -25.89 -8.51
CA ALA A 184 13.18 -24.86 -9.27
C ALA A 184 14.67 -24.87 -8.89
N PRO A 185 15.61 -24.72 -9.84
CA PRO A 185 17.01 -24.54 -9.48
C PRO A 185 17.18 -23.20 -8.74
N ALA A 186 18.10 -23.16 -7.78
CA ALA A 186 18.40 -21.94 -7.04
C ALA A 186 18.84 -20.83 -7.99
N PHE A 187 18.32 -19.61 -7.79
CA PHE A 187 18.73 -18.46 -8.59
C PHE A 187 20.17 -18.05 -8.25
N PRO A 188 21.06 -17.81 -9.24
CA PRO A 188 22.45 -17.44 -8.98
C PRO A 188 22.54 -16.03 -8.34
N PRO A 189 23.39 -15.81 -7.32
CA PRO A 189 23.52 -14.51 -6.67
C PRO A 189 23.83 -13.37 -7.66
N VAL A 190 23.12 -12.25 -7.53
CA VAL A 190 23.37 -11.06 -8.36
C VAL A 190 24.50 -10.23 -7.74
N GLU A 191 25.68 -10.32 -8.34
CA GLU A 191 26.80 -9.45 -7.97
C GLU A 191 26.46 -7.96 -8.17
N ARG A 192 26.90 -7.13 -7.22
CA ARG A 192 26.76 -5.67 -7.26
C ARG A 192 28.08 -5.03 -6.81
N PRO A 193 28.57 -3.97 -7.47
CA PRO A 193 29.87 -3.35 -7.17
C PRO A 193 29.89 -2.52 -5.86
N VAL A 194 28.75 -2.37 -5.19
CA VAL A 194 28.56 -1.58 -3.96
C VAL A 194 27.75 -2.40 -2.94
N ASN A 195 27.49 -1.85 -1.75
CA ASN A 195 26.61 -2.48 -0.75
C ASN A 195 25.22 -2.78 -1.36
N PRO A 196 24.79 -4.05 -1.50
CA PRO A 196 23.49 -4.39 -2.05
C PRO A 196 22.32 -3.79 -1.27
N ALA A 197 22.43 -3.69 0.07
CA ALA A 197 21.37 -3.20 0.92
C ALA A 197 21.06 -1.70 0.72
N ALA A 198 22.06 -0.91 0.33
CA ALA A 198 21.92 0.50 0.00
C ALA A 198 21.33 0.73 -1.42
N HIS A 199 21.19 -0.32 -2.22
CA HIS A 199 20.61 -0.22 -3.55
C HIS A 199 19.09 -0.07 -3.50
N VAL A 200 18.52 0.71 -4.43
CA VAL A 200 17.06 0.80 -4.63
C VAL A 200 16.49 -0.60 -4.89
N ALA A 201 15.50 -0.99 -4.09
CA ALA A 201 14.83 -2.28 -4.11
C ALA A 201 13.38 -2.14 -4.59
N VAL A 202 12.66 -1.15 -4.04
CA VAL A 202 11.23 -0.94 -4.29
C VAL A 202 10.99 0.51 -4.71
N VAL A 203 10.02 0.73 -5.60
CA VAL A 203 9.48 2.05 -5.93
C VAL A 203 8.03 2.10 -5.46
N THR A 204 7.80 2.83 -4.38
CA THR A 204 6.46 3.20 -3.90
C THR A 204 5.96 4.43 -4.65
N PHE A 205 4.65 4.66 -4.69
CA PHE A 205 4.05 5.80 -5.38
C PHE A 205 3.21 6.65 -4.43
N ASP A 206 3.53 7.93 -4.36
CA ASP A 206 2.61 8.95 -3.84
C ASP A 206 1.88 9.63 -5.02
N SER A 207 1.11 10.67 -4.73
CA SER A 207 0.50 11.55 -5.75
C SER A 207 0.90 13.01 -5.52
N ASP A 208 0.86 13.84 -6.56
CA ASP A 208 0.82 15.29 -6.43
C ASP A 208 -0.63 15.83 -6.46
N ALA A 209 -0.80 17.13 -6.21
CA ALA A 209 -2.11 17.78 -6.12
C ALA A 209 -2.89 17.89 -7.45
N GLY A 210 -2.26 17.55 -8.58
CA GLY A 210 -2.89 17.45 -9.90
C GLY A 210 -3.34 16.04 -10.28
N GLY A 211 -3.01 15.02 -9.47
CA GLY A 211 -3.18 13.60 -9.80
C GLY A 211 -1.89 12.93 -10.30
N VAL A 212 -0.80 13.69 -10.43
CA VAL A 212 0.56 13.25 -10.81
C VAL A 212 1.07 12.00 -10.06
N PRO A 213 1.25 10.78 -10.61
CA PRO A 213 1.95 9.72 -9.88
C PRO A 213 3.37 10.13 -9.47
N LEU A 214 3.59 10.48 -8.20
CA LEU A 214 4.84 11.03 -7.66
C LEU A 214 5.84 9.90 -7.37
N PRO A 215 7.00 9.90 -8.04
CA PRO A 215 8.17 8.08 -8.17
C PRO A 215 9.04 7.93 -6.89
N VAL A 216 8.69 7.14 -5.87
CA VAL A 216 9.49 7.10 -4.62
C VAL A 216 10.32 5.83 -4.53
N GLY A 217 11.59 5.92 -4.97
CA GLY A 217 12.57 4.85 -4.80
C GLY A 217 12.97 4.65 -3.34
N ARG A 218 13.12 3.38 -2.93
CA ARG A 218 13.48 2.94 -1.57
C ARG A 218 14.50 1.81 -1.63
N SER A 219 15.57 1.96 -0.87
CA SER A 219 16.59 0.93 -0.65
C SER A 219 16.11 -0.18 0.28
N HIS A 220 16.83 -1.31 0.32
CA HIS A 220 16.54 -2.34 1.33
C HIS A 220 16.73 -1.79 2.75
N VAL A 221 17.75 -0.95 3.01
CA VAL A 221 17.95 -0.35 4.35
C VAL A 221 16.78 0.53 4.77
N GLU A 222 16.26 1.40 3.89
CA GLU A 222 15.14 2.28 4.22
C GLU A 222 13.86 1.49 4.52
N LEU A 223 13.62 0.39 3.78
CA LEU A 223 12.51 -0.53 4.05
C LEU A 223 12.69 -1.31 5.36
N LEU A 224 13.89 -1.85 5.60
CA LEU A 224 14.25 -2.57 6.83
C LEU A 224 14.10 -1.69 8.06
N ALA A 225 14.54 -0.43 8.00
CA ALA A 225 14.38 0.53 9.09
C ALA A 225 12.91 0.87 9.38
N ALA A 226 12.08 1.01 8.33
CA ALA A 226 10.64 1.21 8.51
C ALA A 226 9.99 0.02 9.21
N GLY A 227 10.22 -1.21 8.70
CA GLY A 227 9.68 -2.44 9.29
C GLY A 227 10.17 -2.71 10.71
N LEU A 228 11.46 -2.46 10.98
CA LEU A 228 12.03 -2.59 12.31
C LEU A 228 11.41 -1.59 13.30
N SER A 229 11.15 -0.34 12.89
CA SER A 229 10.51 0.65 13.76
C SER A 229 9.11 0.22 14.23
N VAL A 230 8.33 -0.40 13.32
CA VAL A 230 7.00 -0.97 13.64
C VAL A 230 7.15 -2.21 14.52
N ALA A 231 8.06 -3.13 14.18
CA ALA A 231 8.26 -4.39 14.92
C ALA A 231 8.67 -4.14 16.38
N LEU A 232 9.59 -3.20 16.61
CA LEU A 232 10.05 -2.82 17.95
C LEU A 232 8.94 -2.16 18.78
N GLU A 233 8.17 -1.23 18.22
CA GLU A 233 7.08 -0.55 18.93
C GLU A 233 5.93 -1.51 19.29
N CYS A 234 5.62 -2.45 18.39
CA CYS A 234 4.66 -3.52 18.62
C CYS A 234 5.19 -4.63 19.55
N ARG A 235 6.50 -4.65 19.81
CA ARG A 235 7.25 -5.70 20.55
C ARG A 235 7.08 -7.10 19.96
N MET A 236 7.04 -7.20 18.62
CA MET A 236 6.80 -8.45 17.91
C MET A 236 7.89 -9.49 18.19
N GLU A 237 7.48 -10.73 18.41
CA GLU A 237 8.37 -11.84 18.75
C GLU A 237 8.83 -12.62 17.50
N HIS A 238 10.02 -13.21 17.56
CA HIS A 238 10.51 -14.07 16.47
C HIS A 238 9.56 -15.25 16.24
N GLY A 239 9.33 -15.62 14.98
CA GLY A 239 8.37 -16.66 14.61
C GLY A 239 6.88 -16.26 14.67
N SER A 240 6.53 -15.05 15.13
CA SER A 240 5.13 -14.61 15.25
C SER A 240 4.33 -14.68 13.95
N ALA A 241 3.08 -15.13 14.03
CA ALA A 241 2.10 -15.00 12.96
C ALA A 241 1.55 -13.55 12.89
N ILE A 242 1.66 -12.94 11.70
CA ILE A 242 1.23 -11.57 11.38
C ILE A 242 0.13 -11.63 10.33
N VAL A 243 -1.08 -11.16 10.64
CA VAL A 243 -2.19 -11.08 9.69
C VAL A 243 -2.32 -9.64 9.18
N SER A 244 -2.07 -9.40 7.89
CA SER A 244 -2.20 -8.08 7.27
C SER A 244 -3.43 -7.97 6.38
N THR A 245 -4.21 -6.91 6.53
CA THR A 245 -5.27 -6.51 5.59
C THR A 245 -4.82 -5.38 4.64
N LEU A 246 -3.50 -5.18 4.48
CA LEU A 246 -2.92 -4.00 3.83
C LEU A 246 -1.99 -4.38 2.67
N GLN A 247 -2.39 -4.05 1.44
CA GLN A 247 -1.62 -4.32 0.21
C GLN A 247 -0.18 -3.79 0.30
N PRO A 248 0.85 -4.58 -0.07
CA PRO A 248 2.27 -4.17 -0.06
C PRO A 248 2.64 -3.20 -1.20
N ALA A 249 1.73 -2.33 -1.62
CA ALA A 249 1.91 -1.31 -2.68
C ALA A 249 2.29 0.07 -2.15
N SER A 250 2.83 0.15 -0.94
CA SER A 250 3.10 1.38 -0.20
C SER A 250 3.96 1.08 1.03
N LEU A 251 4.77 2.05 1.48
CA LEU A 251 5.64 1.97 2.66
C LEU A 251 4.90 1.39 3.86
N ALA A 252 3.70 1.89 4.16
CA ALA A 252 2.95 1.42 5.32
C ALA A 252 2.53 -0.06 5.20
N GLY A 253 2.13 -0.53 4.01
CA GLY A 253 1.79 -1.94 3.78
C GLY A 253 3.01 -2.86 3.84
N LEU A 254 4.15 -2.39 3.34
CA LEU A 254 5.44 -3.09 3.41
C LEU A 254 5.95 -3.18 4.85
N ALA A 255 5.94 -2.06 5.58
CA ALA A 255 6.50 -1.92 6.92
C ALA A 255 5.62 -2.50 8.05
N THR A 256 4.33 -2.76 7.80
CA THR A 256 3.42 -3.37 8.79
C THR A 256 3.09 -4.84 8.50
N GLY A 257 3.64 -5.42 7.43
CA GLY A 257 3.43 -6.83 7.05
C GLY A 257 4.70 -7.48 6.53
N LEU A 258 5.06 -7.21 5.27
CA LEU A 258 6.16 -7.88 4.55
C LEU A 258 7.50 -7.81 5.29
N VAL A 259 7.92 -6.60 5.71
CA VAL A 259 9.26 -6.40 6.27
C VAL A 259 9.38 -6.94 7.70
N PRO A 260 8.43 -6.71 8.64
CA PRO A 260 8.43 -7.38 9.93
C PRO A 260 8.45 -8.91 9.83
N TRP A 261 7.68 -9.49 8.90
CA TRP A 261 7.69 -10.93 8.65
C TRP A 261 9.08 -11.46 8.26
N LEU A 262 9.73 -10.82 7.27
CA LEU A 262 11.09 -11.19 6.85
C LEU A 262 12.13 -11.03 7.97
N LEU A 263 12.00 -10.00 8.81
CA LEU A 263 12.87 -9.80 9.97
C LEU A 263 12.71 -10.90 11.02
N LEU A 264 11.48 -11.32 11.30
CA LEU A 264 11.13 -12.19 12.44
C LEU A 264 11.10 -13.68 12.10
N GLY A 265 10.92 -14.05 10.82
CA GLY A 265 10.90 -15.44 10.36
C GLY A 265 9.66 -16.25 10.77
N GLY A 266 8.51 -15.59 10.96
CA GLY A 266 7.23 -16.22 11.27
C GLY A 266 6.34 -16.46 10.04
N THR A 267 5.03 -16.47 10.24
CA THR A 267 4.04 -16.59 9.15
C THR A 267 3.44 -15.22 8.80
N LEU A 268 3.46 -14.85 7.52
CA LEU A 268 2.67 -13.74 6.99
C LEU A 268 1.35 -14.27 6.42
N ALA A 269 0.24 -13.84 7.02
CA ALA A 269 -1.09 -14.11 6.51
C ALA A 269 -1.65 -12.87 5.79
N LEU A 270 -2.22 -13.09 4.61
CA LEU A 270 -2.74 -12.04 3.75
C LEU A 270 -4.27 -12.13 3.76
N HIS A 271 -4.94 -11.13 4.33
CA HIS A 271 -6.40 -11.07 4.33
C HIS A 271 -6.87 -10.32 3.07
N PRO A 272 -7.59 -10.98 2.13
CA PRO A 272 -8.03 -10.40 0.86
C PRO A 272 -9.20 -9.40 1.09
N PRO A 273 -10.04 -8.99 0.10
CA PRO A 273 -11.09 -7.99 0.35
C PRO A 273 -11.90 -8.24 1.62
N PHE A 274 -11.97 -7.20 2.45
CA PHE A 274 -12.25 -7.30 3.89
C PHE A 274 -13.57 -8.00 4.22
N ASP A 275 -13.47 -9.11 4.96
CA ASP A 275 -14.60 -9.78 5.60
C ASP A 275 -14.29 -10.01 7.09
N ALA A 276 -15.18 -9.52 7.96
CA ALA A 276 -14.98 -9.55 9.41
C ALA A 276 -15.02 -10.97 10.02
N ALA A 277 -15.82 -11.88 9.45
CA ALA A 277 -15.97 -13.24 9.96
C ALA A 277 -14.79 -14.12 9.53
N ALA A 278 -14.35 -13.96 8.27
CA ALA A 278 -13.15 -14.59 7.73
C ALA A 278 -11.88 -14.07 8.40
N LEU A 279 -11.77 -12.76 8.66
CA LEU A 279 -10.64 -12.18 9.41
C LEU A 279 -10.58 -12.77 10.83
N GLY A 280 -11.70 -12.78 11.55
CA GLY A 280 -11.78 -13.39 12.88
C GLY A 280 -11.38 -14.87 12.90
N GLY A 281 -11.75 -15.63 11.85
CA GLY A 281 -11.35 -17.03 11.70
C GLY A 281 -9.90 -17.24 11.25
N GLN A 282 -9.34 -16.32 10.48
CA GLN A 282 -7.93 -16.33 10.05
C GLN A 282 -6.98 -16.01 11.21
N LEU A 283 -7.38 -15.14 12.14
CA LEU A 283 -6.62 -14.83 13.35
C LEU A 283 -6.57 -16.03 14.31
N ASP A 284 -7.74 -16.61 14.55
CA ASP A 284 -8.01 -17.81 15.37
C ASP A 284 -7.19 -19.02 14.85
N ALA A 285 -7.38 -19.39 13.58
CA ALA A 285 -6.74 -20.56 12.95
C ALA A 285 -5.22 -20.43 12.66
N LEU A 286 -4.57 -19.35 13.09
CA LEU A 286 -3.13 -19.11 12.94
C LEU A 286 -2.43 -18.70 14.25
N ASP A 287 -3.12 -18.72 15.39
CA ASP A 287 -2.61 -18.20 16.68
C ASP A 287 -2.01 -16.78 16.54
N ALA A 288 -2.73 -15.92 15.83
CA ALA A 288 -2.18 -14.65 15.35
C ALA A 288 -1.78 -13.71 16.49
N ARG A 289 -0.49 -13.38 16.55
CA ARG A 289 0.08 -12.48 17.57
C ARG A 289 -0.01 -11.01 17.16
N VAL A 290 -0.04 -10.72 15.85
CA VAL A 290 -0.15 -9.37 15.31
C VAL A 290 -1.23 -9.31 14.22
N VAL A 291 -2.02 -8.23 14.21
CA VAL A 291 -2.90 -7.90 13.08
C VAL A 291 -2.70 -6.45 12.61
N ALA A 292 -2.55 -6.24 11.30
CA ALA A 292 -2.37 -4.91 10.70
C ALA A 292 -3.59 -4.49 9.88
N VAL A 293 -4.20 -3.36 10.25
CA VAL A 293 -5.50 -2.88 9.75
C VAL A 293 -5.51 -1.38 9.48
N PRO A 294 -6.42 -0.84 8.64
CA PRO A 294 -6.68 0.59 8.58
C PRO A 294 -7.10 1.12 9.96
N GLY A 295 -6.45 2.18 10.44
CA GLY A 295 -6.63 2.70 11.81
C GLY A 295 -8.08 2.98 12.22
N PRO A 296 -8.94 3.58 11.37
CA PRO A 296 -10.36 3.77 11.66
C PRO A 296 -11.20 2.49 11.83
N LEU A 297 -10.65 1.30 11.58
CA LEU A 297 -11.30 0.00 11.82
C LEU A 297 -10.82 -0.69 13.10
N ALA A 298 -9.67 -0.31 13.67
CA ALA A 298 -9.06 -1.06 14.78
C ALA A 298 -9.97 -1.18 16.01
N VAL A 299 -10.52 -0.05 16.49
CA VAL A 299 -11.47 -0.04 17.62
C VAL A 299 -12.76 -0.77 17.24
N ARG A 300 -13.27 -0.58 16.02
CA ARG A 300 -14.50 -1.24 15.53
C ARG A 300 -14.39 -2.77 15.46
N LEU A 301 -13.20 -3.29 15.14
CA LEU A 301 -12.92 -4.72 15.15
C LEU A 301 -12.88 -5.31 16.58
N HIS A 302 -12.56 -4.49 17.58
CA HIS A 302 -12.73 -4.86 18.99
C HIS A 302 -14.20 -4.79 19.42
N GLU A 303 -14.89 -3.67 19.15
CA GLU A 303 -16.31 -3.45 19.46
C GLU A 303 -17.22 -4.53 18.84
N ALA A 304 -16.94 -4.94 17.59
CA ALA A 304 -17.67 -5.98 16.88
C ALA A 304 -17.25 -7.43 17.26
N GLY A 305 -16.39 -7.60 18.27
CA GLY A 305 -15.96 -8.91 18.76
C GLY A 305 -15.01 -9.70 17.84
N VAL A 306 -14.65 -9.17 16.67
CA VAL A 306 -13.78 -9.85 15.68
C VAL A 306 -12.43 -10.23 16.29
N LEU A 307 -11.82 -9.30 17.03
CA LEU A 307 -10.52 -9.52 17.69
C LEU A 307 -10.62 -10.41 18.94
N ALA A 308 -11.81 -10.59 19.52
CA ALA A 308 -11.99 -11.47 20.68
C ALA A 308 -11.86 -12.96 20.31
N ARG A 309 -11.94 -13.29 19.02
CA ARG A 309 -11.61 -14.62 18.48
C ARG A 309 -10.10 -14.92 18.48
N ALA A 310 -9.25 -13.94 18.79
CA ALA A 310 -7.81 -14.07 18.87
C ALA A 310 -7.35 -13.86 20.33
N PRO A 311 -7.39 -14.90 21.18
CA PRO A 311 -7.07 -14.78 22.61
C PRO A 311 -5.58 -14.50 22.88
N HIS A 312 -4.71 -14.82 21.91
CA HIS A 312 -3.26 -14.63 22.01
C HIS A 312 -2.74 -13.42 21.22
N LEU A 313 -3.64 -12.57 20.72
CA LEU A 313 -3.29 -11.35 19.96
C LEU A 313 -2.59 -10.33 20.87
N GLN A 314 -1.28 -10.15 20.65
CA GLN A 314 -0.44 -9.26 21.44
C GLN A 314 -0.58 -7.79 21.02
N SER A 315 -0.69 -7.52 19.71
CA SER A 315 -0.65 -6.17 19.15
C SER A 315 -1.53 -6.00 17.91
N VAL A 316 -2.35 -4.94 17.92
CA VAL A 316 -3.06 -4.43 16.74
C VAL A 316 -2.28 -3.23 16.19
N VAL A 317 -1.97 -3.27 14.89
CA VAL A 317 -1.29 -2.20 14.16
C VAL A 317 -2.32 -1.39 13.37
N ALA A 318 -2.61 -0.18 13.85
CA ALA A 318 -3.60 0.72 13.29
C ALA A 318 -2.95 1.73 12.33
N VAL A 319 -3.09 1.52 11.01
CA VAL A 319 -2.42 2.34 10.00
C VAL A 319 -3.25 3.57 9.62
N TRP A 320 -2.72 4.76 9.94
CA TRP A 320 -3.32 6.07 9.70
C TRP A 320 -2.67 6.77 8.50
N ARG A 321 -3.15 6.47 7.29
CA ARG A 321 -2.86 7.22 6.06
C ARG A 321 -3.42 8.65 6.06
N ALA A 322 -4.44 8.87 6.89
CA ALA A 322 -5.04 10.16 7.20
C ALA A 322 -4.66 10.53 8.65
N ALA A 323 -3.38 10.89 8.85
CA ALA A 323 -2.79 11.14 10.17
C ALA A 323 -3.50 12.28 10.93
N GLU A 324 -4.06 13.26 10.22
CA GLU A 324 -4.86 14.36 10.76
C GLU A 324 -6.13 13.92 11.51
N ARG A 325 -6.53 12.66 11.33
CA ARG A 325 -7.71 12.08 11.97
C ARG A 325 -7.41 11.26 13.22
N LEU A 326 -6.14 10.95 13.49
CA LEU A 326 -5.75 10.21 14.69
C LEU A 326 -6.15 10.91 16.01
N PRO A 327 -6.05 12.25 16.17
CA PRO A 327 -6.44 12.91 17.42
C PRO A 327 -7.93 12.76 17.79
N GLY A 328 -8.79 12.39 16.83
CA GLY A 328 -10.21 12.08 17.04
C GLY A 328 -10.52 10.58 17.06
N ALA A 329 -9.52 9.71 17.18
CA ALA A 329 -9.72 8.27 17.29
C ALA A 329 -10.30 7.90 18.66
N ALA A 330 -11.25 6.96 18.68
CA ALA A 330 -11.82 6.41 19.91
C ALA A 330 -10.74 5.74 20.78
N GLU A 331 -10.99 5.70 22.09
CA GLU A 331 -10.12 5.09 23.10
C GLU A 331 -10.06 3.56 22.93
N TRP A 332 -8.93 2.97 23.26
CA TRP A 332 -8.69 1.54 23.17
C TRP A 332 -8.91 0.84 24.51
N THR A 333 -9.92 -0.03 24.57
CA THR A 333 -10.44 -0.62 25.81
C THR A 333 -9.99 -2.05 26.08
N ARG A 334 -9.20 -2.68 25.21
CA ARG A 334 -8.73 -4.06 25.39
C ARG A 334 -7.40 -4.08 26.16
N PRO A 335 -7.33 -4.61 27.40
CA PRO A 335 -6.14 -4.50 28.25
C PRO A 335 -5.05 -5.55 27.93
N ASP A 336 -5.43 -6.69 27.38
CA ASP A 336 -4.55 -7.84 27.07
C ASP A 336 -3.83 -7.70 25.72
N CYS A 337 -4.30 -6.82 24.84
CA CYS A 337 -3.76 -6.57 23.51
C CYS A 337 -3.39 -5.09 23.36
N ALA A 338 -2.18 -4.79 22.88
CA ALA A 338 -1.76 -3.43 22.58
C ALA A 338 -2.47 -2.87 21.34
N LEU A 339 -2.64 -1.54 21.30
CA LEU A 339 -2.88 -0.81 20.05
C LEU A 339 -1.66 0.07 19.74
N VAL A 340 -1.18 -0.02 18.50
CA VAL A 340 -0.07 0.79 17.98
C VAL A 340 -0.57 1.56 16.76
N ASP A 341 -0.67 2.88 16.89
CA ASP A 341 -1.02 3.75 15.78
C ASP A 341 0.23 3.99 14.93
N VAL A 342 0.17 3.64 13.64
CA VAL A 342 1.21 3.94 12.65
C VAL A 342 0.73 5.10 11.79
N GLN A 343 1.22 6.31 12.08
CA GLN A 343 0.97 7.48 11.25
C GLN A 343 1.84 7.41 10.00
N SER A 344 1.23 7.41 8.81
CA SER A 344 1.92 7.35 7.52
C SER A 344 1.90 8.72 6.87
N PHE A 345 3.07 9.34 6.73
CA PHE A 345 3.19 10.68 6.14
C PHE A 345 3.37 10.58 4.63
N GLY A 346 2.30 10.10 3.97
CA GLY A 346 2.37 9.66 2.57
C GLY A 346 3.38 8.53 2.39
N GLU A 347 4.08 8.56 1.27
CA GLU A 347 5.20 7.66 0.95
C GLU A 347 6.55 8.29 1.27
N ILE A 348 6.66 9.16 2.29
CA ILE A 348 7.93 9.72 2.76
C ILE A 348 8.46 8.91 3.95
N GLY A 349 7.70 8.85 5.04
CA GLY A 349 8.05 8.11 6.25
C GLY A 349 6.82 7.79 7.10
N LEU A 350 7.04 7.09 8.21
CA LEU A 350 6.00 6.76 9.18
C LEU A 350 6.54 6.85 10.62
N ILE A 351 5.64 6.98 11.58
CA ILE A 351 5.96 6.82 13.01
C ILE A 351 4.95 5.85 13.62
N ALA A 352 5.45 4.78 14.23
CA ALA A 352 4.67 3.90 15.09
C ALA A 352 4.62 4.47 16.52
N ALA A 353 3.44 4.42 17.15
CA ALA A 353 3.22 4.90 18.51
C ALA A 353 2.25 3.97 19.26
N ARG A 354 2.76 3.24 20.26
CA ARG A 354 1.96 2.40 21.16
C ARG A 354 1.15 3.28 22.11
N ARG A 355 -0.14 2.98 22.27
CA ARG A 355 -1.04 3.70 23.16
C ARG A 355 -0.73 3.46 24.65
N GLY A 356 -1.08 4.44 25.47
CA GLY A 356 -0.95 4.37 26.93
C GLY A 356 -2.08 3.57 27.60
N PRO A 357 -2.03 3.43 28.95
CA PRO A 357 -3.09 2.81 29.74
C PRO A 357 -4.44 3.53 29.69
N ASP A 358 -4.47 4.77 29.21
CA ASP A 358 -5.69 5.55 28.95
C ASP A 358 -6.35 5.20 27.60
N GLY A 359 -5.75 4.30 26.82
CA GLY A 359 -6.26 3.88 25.51
C GLY A 359 -6.19 4.97 24.43
N ARG A 360 -5.58 6.13 24.70
CA ARG A 360 -5.56 7.28 23.78
C ARG A 360 -4.38 7.23 22.81
N PRO A 361 -4.51 7.87 21.62
CA PRO A 361 -3.39 8.09 20.72
C PRO A 361 -2.19 8.71 21.44
N ALA A 362 -1.04 8.04 21.44
CA ALA A 362 0.13 8.52 22.14
C ALA A 362 0.77 9.69 21.39
N ALA A 363 0.81 10.86 22.04
CA ALA A 363 1.43 12.08 21.51
C ALA A 363 2.87 11.85 21.03
N ILE A 364 3.27 12.53 19.96
CA ILE A 364 4.65 12.57 19.44
C ILE A 364 5.13 14.02 19.55
N ALA A 365 6.30 14.24 20.14
CA ALA A 365 6.91 15.58 20.23
C ALA A 365 7.81 15.86 19.02
N ALA A 366 8.08 17.14 18.75
CA ALA A 366 9.13 17.53 17.80
C ALA A 366 10.53 17.11 18.32
N GLY A 367 11.43 16.74 17.41
CA GLY A 367 12.77 16.21 17.70
C GLY A 367 12.89 14.71 17.45
N ALA A 368 13.78 14.07 18.20
CA ALA A 368 14.15 12.66 18.05
C ALA A 368 13.01 11.69 18.42
N VAL A 369 12.80 10.68 17.58
CA VAL A 369 11.86 9.57 17.80
C VAL A 369 12.61 8.24 17.79
N THR A 370 12.56 7.53 18.92
CA THR A 370 13.15 6.20 19.09
C THR A 370 12.13 5.08 18.93
N ALA A 371 12.59 3.86 18.65
CA ALA A 371 11.81 2.64 18.70
C ALA A 371 12.54 1.55 19.54
N PRO A 372 11.89 0.91 20.52
CA PRO A 372 10.58 1.27 21.07
C PRO A 372 10.59 2.68 21.69
N ARG A 373 9.48 3.40 21.57
CA ARG A 373 9.34 4.76 22.11
C ARG A 373 9.51 4.76 23.64
N THR A 374 9.86 5.95 24.16
CA THR A 374 10.08 6.28 25.58
C THR A 374 11.03 5.36 26.35
N THR A 375 11.72 4.45 25.68
CA THR A 375 12.66 3.49 26.27
C THR A 375 14.09 4.06 26.23
N PRO A 376 14.79 4.18 27.37
CA PRO A 376 16.17 4.66 27.40
C PRO A 376 17.11 3.79 26.56
N GLY A 377 17.98 4.41 25.76
CA GLY A 377 18.92 3.71 24.88
C GLY A 377 18.30 3.07 23.63
N ALA A 378 16.99 3.24 23.38
CA ALA A 378 16.32 2.71 22.20
C ALA A 378 16.80 3.36 20.88
N THR A 379 16.69 2.63 19.77
CA THR A 379 17.22 3.03 18.47
C THR A 379 16.51 4.28 17.93
N LEU A 380 17.27 5.31 17.56
CA LEU A 380 16.77 6.48 16.83
C LEU A 380 16.32 6.05 15.42
N VAL A 381 15.03 6.21 15.12
CA VAL A 381 14.44 5.79 13.82
C VAL A 381 14.11 6.98 12.92
N ALA A 382 13.77 8.13 13.50
CA ALA A 382 13.48 9.36 12.80
C ALA A 382 13.70 10.59 13.69
N GLU A 383 13.79 11.77 13.07
CA GLU A 383 13.54 13.06 13.70
C GLU A 383 12.38 13.74 12.96
N ILE A 384 11.47 14.37 13.70
CA ILE A 384 10.38 15.17 13.12
C ILE A 384 10.46 16.64 13.54
N ALA A 385 10.19 17.54 12.61
CA ALA A 385 10.21 18.98 12.80
C ALA A 385 8.94 19.62 12.23
N ARG A 386 8.68 20.86 12.65
CA ARG A 386 7.67 21.72 12.01
C ARG A 386 8.40 22.77 11.18
N THR A 387 8.07 22.87 9.90
CA THR A 387 8.65 23.87 8.98
C THR A 387 8.18 25.28 9.30
N GLU A 388 8.82 26.28 8.70
CA GLU A 388 8.37 27.67 8.72
C GLU A 388 6.95 27.82 8.14
N HIS A 389 6.65 27.09 7.07
CA HIS A 389 5.31 27.00 6.46
C HIS A 389 4.27 26.29 7.34
N GLY A 390 4.70 25.66 8.44
CA GLY A 390 3.85 24.96 9.39
C GLY A 390 3.42 23.57 8.97
N THR A 391 4.16 22.95 8.06
CA THR A 391 4.03 21.54 7.68
C THR A 391 4.95 20.65 8.53
N LEU A 392 4.66 19.36 8.59
CA LEU A 392 5.52 18.35 9.24
C LEU A 392 6.65 17.97 8.28
N ALA A 393 7.90 18.14 8.71
CA ALA A 393 9.07 17.59 8.03
C ALA A 393 9.65 16.41 8.82
N ILE A 394 10.21 15.42 8.11
CA ILE A 394 10.81 14.23 8.71
C ILE A 394 12.16 13.90 8.06
N ARG A 395 13.12 13.45 8.87
CA ARG A 395 14.36 12.80 8.40
C ARG A 395 14.62 11.52 9.18
N GLY A 396 15.44 10.61 8.66
CA GLY A 396 15.82 9.40 9.38
C GLY A 396 16.11 8.21 8.48
N SER A 397 16.17 7.04 9.11
CA SER A 397 16.65 5.77 8.53
C SER A 397 15.78 5.24 7.39
N MET A 398 14.49 5.59 7.40
CA MET A 398 13.48 5.14 6.43
C MET A 398 13.09 6.18 5.37
N VAL A 399 13.62 7.39 5.48
CA VAL A 399 13.23 8.54 4.66
C VAL A 399 14.07 8.54 3.38
N PRO A 400 13.46 8.55 2.18
CA PRO A 400 14.18 8.56 0.92
C PRO A 400 15.18 9.71 0.85
N ARG A 401 16.43 9.39 0.51
CA ARG A 401 17.54 10.36 0.44
C ARG A 401 17.75 11.03 -0.91
N PHE A 402 17.16 10.49 -1.98
CA PHE A 402 17.38 10.94 -3.36
C PHE A 402 16.09 10.89 -4.18
N PRO A 403 15.90 11.80 -5.15
CA PRO A 403 14.78 11.70 -6.10
C PRO A 403 14.94 10.45 -6.98
N PHE A 404 13.80 9.83 -7.32
CA PHE A 404 13.74 8.74 -8.29
C PHE A 404 12.88 9.17 -9.49
N PRO A 405 13.16 8.69 -10.73
CA PRO A 405 14.48 8.19 -11.14
C PRO A 405 15.57 9.28 -10.99
N PRO A 406 16.87 8.94 -10.94
CA PRO A 406 17.91 9.94 -10.81
C PRO A 406 17.91 10.89 -12.01
N GLY A 407 17.99 12.20 -11.78
CA GLY A 407 17.78 13.20 -12.82
C GLY A 407 16.34 13.68 -12.95
N ALA A 408 15.38 13.15 -12.17
CA ALA A 408 14.03 13.71 -12.09
C ALA A 408 14.05 15.19 -11.63
N GLU A 409 15.02 15.58 -10.81
CA GLU A 409 15.27 16.96 -10.38
C GLU A 409 15.75 17.90 -11.51
N ARG A 410 16.12 17.33 -12.68
CA ARG A 410 16.46 18.05 -13.92
C ARG A 410 15.34 17.95 -14.97
N SER A 411 14.21 17.33 -14.62
CA SER A 411 13.03 17.20 -15.48
C SER A 411 11.99 18.27 -15.14
N SER A 412 11.03 18.49 -16.04
CA SER A 412 9.85 19.34 -15.77
C SER A 412 8.74 18.63 -15.00
N GLY A 413 8.92 17.35 -14.64
CA GLY A 413 7.95 16.57 -13.89
C GLY A 413 8.04 16.77 -12.37
N PRO A 414 7.00 16.41 -11.61
CA PRO A 414 7.07 16.41 -10.16
C PRO A 414 8.11 15.38 -9.68
N PHE A 415 8.86 15.72 -8.65
CA PHE A 415 9.81 14.83 -7.98
C PHE A 415 9.76 15.02 -6.46
N LEU A 416 10.33 14.09 -5.71
CA LEU A 416 10.44 14.21 -4.26
C LEU A 416 11.60 15.16 -3.93
N ALA A 417 11.26 16.38 -3.49
CA ALA A 417 12.24 17.36 -3.04
C ALA A 417 12.74 17.03 -1.63
N ILE A 418 14.04 17.18 -1.42
CA ILE A 418 14.78 16.76 -0.21
C ILE A 418 15.72 17.90 0.14
N ALA A 419 15.70 18.37 1.39
CA ALA A 419 16.52 19.49 1.83
C ALA A 419 17.98 19.07 2.12
N PRO A 420 18.96 20.00 2.11
CA PRO A 420 20.38 19.68 2.35
C PRO A 420 20.69 19.08 3.72
N ASP A 421 19.84 19.32 4.72
CA ASP A 421 19.88 18.75 6.08
C ASP A 421 19.19 17.38 6.20
N LEU A 422 18.80 16.81 5.05
CA LEU A 422 18.06 15.57 4.85
C LEU A 422 16.61 15.56 5.38
N TYR A 423 16.04 16.72 5.75
CA TYR A 423 14.61 16.83 6.00
C TYR A 423 13.80 16.77 4.70
N VAL A 424 12.69 16.02 4.74
CA VAL A 424 11.70 15.95 3.66
C VAL A 424 10.38 16.49 4.21
N ASP A 425 9.88 17.56 3.58
CA ASP A 425 8.57 18.13 3.92
C ASP A 425 7.44 17.21 3.42
N THR A 426 6.63 16.73 4.36
CA THR A 426 5.47 15.86 4.08
C THR A 426 4.27 16.63 3.52
N ARG A 427 4.35 17.97 3.51
CA ARG A 427 3.33 18.93 3.10
C ARG A 427 2.03 18.88 3.91
N GLN A 428 1.99 18.07 4.98
CA GLN A 428 0.86 17.97 5.90
C GLN A 428 0.93 19.08 6.95
N PRO A 429 -0.07 19.99 7.04
CA PRO A 429 -0.10 21.02 8.07
C PRO A 429 -0.10 20.44 9.48
N CYS A 430 0.67 21.05 10.38
CA CYS A 430 0.76 20.64 11.78
C CYS A 430 0.86 21.82 12.75
N ARG A 431 0.43 21.57 13.99
CA ARG A 431 0.58 22.47 15.14
C ARG A 431 1.48 21.80 16.18
N ILE A 432 2.18 22.62 16.96
CA ILE A 432 2.73 22.18 18.24
C ILE A 432 1.75 22.64 19.33
N GLU A 433 1.27 21.72 20.13
CA GLU A 433 0.40 22.00 21.27
C GLU A 433 1.20 22.60 22.44
N LYS A 434 0.65 23.62 23.10
CA LYS A 434 1.42 24.43 24.07
C LYS A 434 1.86 23.64 25.29
N ASP A 435 0.97 22.83 25.84
CA ASP A 435 1.13 22.21 27.15
C ASP A 435 1.82 20.83 27.04
N SER A 436 1.39 20.02 26.06
CA SER A 436 1.93 18.69 25.78
C SER A 436 3.22 18.70 24.94
N ARG A 437 3.53 19.82 24.25
CA ARG A 437 4.51 19.92 23.16
C ARG A 437 4.31 18.88 22.03
N ALA A 438 3.11 18.31 21.94
CA ALA A 438 2.77 17.35 20.89
C ALA A 438 2.74 18.05 19.52
N LEU A 439 3.45 17.48 18.55
CA LEU A 439 3.31 17.81 17.14
C LEU A 439 2.11 17.03 16.60
N VAL A 440 1.05 17.76 16.27
CA VAL A 440 -0.24 17.21 15.82
C VAL A 440 -0.48 17.64 14.38
N VAL A 441 -0.62 16.67 13.48
CA VAL A 441 -1.08 16.89 12.10
C VAL A 441 -2.54 17.35 12.13
N THR A 442 -2.86 18.43 11.42
CA THR A 442 -4.19 19.08 11.48
C THR A 442 -4.99 18.99 10.18
N ALA A 443 -4.37 18.62 9.06
CA ALA A 443 -5.01 18.47 7.76
C ALA A 443 -4.24 17.49 6.84
N PRO A 444 -4.86 16.95 5.77
CA PRO A 444 -4.12 16.39 4.64
C PRO A 444 -3.27 17.48 3.96
N PRO A 445 -2.35 17.12 3.04
CA PRO A 445 -1.63 18.11 2.25
C PRO A 445 -2.57 19.00 1.42
N ALA A 446 -2.16 20.23 1.14
CA ALA A 446 -2.94 21.15 0.32
C ALA A 446 -3.24 20.56 -1.07
N GLY A 447 -4.49 20.70 -1.52
CA GLY A 447 -4.98 20.12 -2.77
C GLY A 447 -5.45 18.66 -2.70
N PHE A 448 -5.47 18.04 -1.51
CA PHE A 448 -5.94 16.65 -1.33
C PHE A 448 -7.21 16.53 -0.49
N VAL A 449 -7.98 15.48 -0.78
CA VAL A 449 -9.11 15.02 0.05
C VAL A 449 -8.89 13.56 0.46
N GLY A 450 -9.20 13.22 1.71
CA GLY A 450 -9.17 11.84 2.20
C GLY A 450 -10.52 11.14 1.94
N ILE A 451 -10.56 10.10 1.10
CA ILE A 451 -11.74 9.28 0.82
C ILE A 451 -11.43 7.82 1.19
N GLY A 452 -12.21 7.23 2.11
CA GLY A 452 -12.02 5.84 2.56
C GLY A 452 -10.67 5.53 3.24
N GLY A 453 -9.83 6.54 3.51
CA GLY A 453 -8.45 6.38 3.98
C GLY A 453 -7.38 6.50 2.87
N TYR A 454 -7.79 6.66 1.62
CA TYR A 454 -6.92 7.05 0.50
C TYR A 454 -6.91 8.58 0.36
N ARG A 455 -5.78 9.15 -0.08
CA ARG A 455 -5.71 10.56 -0.50
C ARG A 455 -6.00 10.62 -2.00
N VAL A 456 -6.81 11.58 -2.43
CA VAL A 456 -7.12 11.84 -3.85
C VAL A 456 -6.89 13.32 -4.13
N ALA A 457 -6.33 13.64 -5.30
CA ALA A 457 -6.10 15.01 -5.73
C ALA A 457 -7.43 15.70 -6.05
N LEU A 458 -7.70 16.85 -5.43
CA LEU A 458 -8.95 17.58 -5.65
C LEU A 458 -9.04 18.11 -7.08
N GLY A 459 -7.95 18.68 -7.60
CA GLY A 459 -7.86 19.17 -8.98
C GLY A 459 -7.95 18.09 -10.06
N GLU A 460 -7.80 16.81 -9.70
CA GLU A 460 -8.11 15.70 -10.59
C GLU A 460 -9.62 15.42 -10.64
N ILE A 461 -10.28 15.36 -9.48
CA ILE A 461 -11.73 15.17 -9.40
C ILE A 461 -12.46 16.36 -10.05
N GLU A 462 -11.98 17.58 -9.88
CA GLU A 462 -12.52 18.79 -10.52
C GLU A 462 -12.43 18.67 -12.05
N ARG A 463 -11.23 18.40 -12.61
CA ARG A 463 -11.05 18.18 -14.06
C ARG A 463 -11.96 17.08 -14.62
N LEU A 464 -12.04 15.93 -13.93
CA LEU A 464 -12.88 14.81 -14.35
C LEU A 464 -14.38 15.15 -14.27
N THR A 465 -14.80 15.96 -13.29
CA THR A 465 -16.20 16.33 -13.11
C THR A 465 -16.64 17.39 -14.13
N ASP A 466 -15.83 18.43 -14.36
CA ASP A 466 -16.13 19.45 -15.37
C ASP A 466 -16.09 18.89 -16.80
N ALA A 467 -15.27 17.87 -17.08
CA ALA A 467 -15.29 17.16 -18.36
C ALA A 467 -16.62 16.39 -18.62
N ILE A 468 -17.38 16.07 -17.57
CA ILE A 468 -18.68 15.37 -17.67
C ILE A 468 -19.85 16.37 -17.60
N VAL A 469 -19.79 17.35 -16.68
CA VAL A 469 -20.74 18.47 -16.61
C VAL A 469 -20.01 19.76 -16.21
N PRO A 470 -19.71 20.66 -17.17
CA PRO A 470 -19.01 21.91 -16.89
C PRO A 470 -19.74 22.81 -15.88
N GLY A 471 -18.99 23.43 -14.97
CA GLY A 471 -19.51 24.31 -13.92
C GLY A 471 -20.09 23.53 -12.73
N THR A 472 -19.55 22.35 -12.42
CA THR A 472 -20.03 21.54 -11.28
C THR A 472 -19.32 21.92 -9.98
N THR A 473 -20.08 22.29 -8.95
CA THR A 473 -19.52 22.50 -7.61
C THR A 473 -19.41 21.17 -6.87
N LEU A 474 -18.19 20.82 -6.43
CA LEU A 474 -17.95 19.71 -5.51
C LEU A 474 -18.20 20.16 -4.07
N LEU A 475 -19.04 19.44 -3.32
CA LEU A 475 -19.11 19.58 -1.86
C LEU A 475 -18.50 18.36 -1.18
N THR A 476 -17.50 18.58 -0.34
CA THR A 476 -16.98 17.55 0.57
C THR A 476 -17.77 17.55 1.87
N SER A 477 -18.08 16.36 2.40
CA SER A 477 -18.66 16.20 3.73
C SER A 477 -17.90 15.13 4.50
N SER A 478 -17.27 15.51 5.62
CA SER A 478 -16.69 14.59 6.58
C SER A 478 -17.76 14.11 7.54
N TRP A 479 -17.91 12.79 7.69
CA TRP A 479 -18.83 12.20 8.66
C TRP A 479 -18.06 11.81 9.91
N ALA A 480 -18.67 11.96 11.09
CA ALA A 480 -18.08 11.52 12.37
C ALA A 480 -17.76 10.01 12.37
N SER A 481 -18.44 9.22 11.54
CA SER A 481 -18.13 7.80 11.29
C SER A 481 -16.80 7.55 10.55
N GLY A 482 -16.07 8.60 10.16
CA GLY A 482 -14.76 8.49 9.53
C GLY A 482 -14.79 8.15 8.04
N CYS A 483 -15.96 8.21 7.41
CA CYS A 483 -16.11 8.21 5.96
C CYS A 483 -16.27 9.67 5.48
N SER A 484 -15.41 10.10 4.56
CA SER A 484 -15.69 11.33 3.81
C SER A 484 -16.58 10.97 2.63
N ALA A 485 -17.76 11.59 2.54
CA ALA A 485 -18.59 11.51 1.36
C ALA A 485 -18.42 12.82 0.57
N MET A 486 -17.79 12.74 -0.61
CA MET A 486 -17.86 13.83 -1.57
C MET A 486 -19.16 13.72 -2.37
N ARG A 487 -19.85 14.85 -2.53
CA ARG A 487 -21.07 14.98 -3.30
C ARG A 487 -20.89 16.09 -4.34
N ALA A 488 -20.71 15.71 -5.60
CA ALA A 488 -20.82 16.63 -6.72
C ALA A 488 -22.27 17.17 -6.80
N MET A 489 -22.42 18.48 -6.98
CA MET A 489 -23.70 19.13 -7.25
C MET A 489 -23.60 19.96 -8.53
N ALA A 490 -23.99 19.33 -9.64
CA ALA A 490 -24.00 19.98 -10.95
C ALA A 490 -25.21 20.91 -11.10
N THR A 491 -25.00 22.22 -10.97
CA THR A 491 -26.00 23.24 -11.33
C THR A 491 -25.95 23.51 -12.82
N ARG A 492 -26.75 22.80 -13.63
CA ARG A 492 -26.90 23.13 -15.06
C ARG A 492 -27.32 24.59 -15.23
N PRO A 493 -26.64 25.38 -16.08
CA PRO A 493 -27.07 26.74 -16.38
C PRO A 493 -28.51 26.75 -16.90
N GLY A 494 -29.32 27.68 -16.39
CA GLY A 494 -30.75 27.82 -16.73
C GLY A 494 -31.75 27.13 -15.79
N ARG A 495 -31.33 26.36 -14.77
CA ARG A 495 -32.23 25.92 -13.68
C ARG A 495 -31.84 26.55 -12.34
N ARG A 496 -32.81 27.21 -11.68
CA ARG A 496 -32.64 27.72 -10.32
C ARG A 496 -32.29 26.58 -9.36
N SER A 497 -31.31 26.81 -8.48
CA SER A 497 -31.01 25.91 -7.36
C SER A 497 -32.25 25.71 -6.48
N PRO A 498 -32.53 24.49 -5.99
CA PRO A 498 -33.52 24.28 -4.94
C PRO A 498 -33.14 25.13 -3.72
N SER A 499 -34.11 25.87 -3.15
CA SER A 499 -33.82 26.71 -1.99
C SER A 499 -33.36 25.89 -0.78
N ALA A 500 -32.61 26.52 0.11
CA ALA A 500 -31.97 25.90 1.27
C ALA A 500 -32.94 25.25 2.29
N ALA A 501 -34.26 25.36 2.07
CA ALA A 501 -35.32 24.72 2.86
C ALA A 501 -35.46 23.21 2.60
N SER A 502 -34.92 22.66 1.51
CA SER A 502 -35.05 21.23 1.17
C SER A 502 -34.10 20.28 1.95
N ARG A 503 -33.68 20.67 3.16
CA ARG A 503 -32.88 19.84 4.09
C ARG A 503 -33.74 18.74 4.73
N ARG A 504 -34.17 17.75 3.95
CA ARG A 504 -34.62 16.47 4.53
C ARG A 504 -33.42 15.76 5.15
N SER A 505 -33.45 15.58 6.47
CA SER A 505 -32.51 14.70 7.18
C SER A 505 -32.62 13.28 6.62
N TRP A 506 -31.50 12.70 6.22
CA TRP A 506 -31.42 11.30 5.83
C TRP A 506 -30.68 10.53 6.92
N SER A 507 -31.46 9.91 7.82
CA SER A 507 -30.93 8.97 8.80
C SER A 507 -30.48 7.67 8.10
N PRO A 508 -29.40 7.02 8.56
CA PRO A 508 -29.01 5.72 8.01
C PRO A 508 -30.09 4.66 8.29
N PRO A 509 -30.26 3.66 7.42
CA PRO A 509 -31.17 2.55 7.68
C PRO A 509 -30.67 1.70 8.86
N SER A 510 -31.53 1.52 9.86
CA SER A 510 -31.19 0.83 11.10
C SER A 510 -31.35 -0.70 10.99
N GLY A 511 -30.28 -1.38 10.56
CA GLY A 511 -30.05 -2.80 10.85
C GLY A 511 -30.63 -3.86 9.90
N THR A 512 -30.10 -5.07 10.07
CA THR A 512 -30.60 -6.40 9.63
C THR A 512 -30.89 -6.66 8.14
N ALA A 513 -30.04 -7.52 7.56
CA ALA A 513 -30.37 -8.67 6.70
C ALA A 513 -31.02 -8.48 5.29
N SER A 514 -30.26 -8.94 4.28
CA SER A 514 -30.70 -9.74 3.11
C SER A 514 -31.91 -9.31 2.27
N ALA A 515 -31.66 -8.56 1.18
CA ALA A 515 -32.34 -8.75 -0.12
C ALA A 515 -31.56 -8.07 -1.28
N PRO A 516 -31.36 -8.71 -2.45
CA PRO A 516 -30.70 -8.07 -3.60
C PRO A 516 -31.65 -7.12 -4.35
N MET A 517 -31.31 -5.84 -4.42
CA MET A 517 -32.14 -4.79 -5.02
C MET A 517 -32.12 -4.82 -6.56
N ARG A 518 -32.91 -5.72 -7.17
CA ARG A 518 -33.18 -5.68 -8.63
C ARG A 518 -33.83 -4.34 -9.03
N ARG A 519 -33.08 -3.46 -9.71
CA ARG A 519 -33.66 -2.28 -10.37
C ARG A 519 -34.29 -2.68 -11.69
N ALA A 520 -35.55 -2.29 -11.90
CA ALA A 520 -36.22 -2.47 -13.18
C ALA A 520 -35.64 -1.52 -14.24
N MET A 521 -35.36 -2.03 -15.44
CA MET A 521 -35.05 -1.19 -16.60
C MET A 521 -36.34 -0.64 -17.24
N PRO A 522 -36.34 0.59 -17.75
CA PRO A 522 -37.44 1.10 -18.58
C PRO A 522 -37.47 0.33 -19.91
N ARG A 523 -38.66 -0.09 -20.35
CA ARG A 523 -38.82 -0.73 -21.67
C ARG A 523 -38.65 0.31 -22.77
N LEU A 524 -37.61 0.15 -23.60
CA LEU A 524 -37.49 0.85 -24.87
C LEU A 524 -38.59 0.38 -25.83
N ARG A 525 -39.14 1.30 -26.64
CA ARG A 525 -39.98 0.94 -27.79
C ARG A 525 -39.10 0.45 -28.94
N PRO A 526 -39.55 -0.53 -29.75
CA PRO A 526 -38.88 -0.86 -31.00
C PRO A 526 -39.04 0.30 -32.02
N PRO A 527 -38.11 0.44 -32.98
CA PRO A 527 -38.25 1.36 -34.11
C PRO A 527 -39.32 0.89 -35.11
N PRO A 528 -39.82 1.78 -35.99
CA PRO A 528 -40.67 1.39 -37.13
C PRO A 528 -39.86 0.61 -38.18
N PRO A 529 -40.52 -0.21 -39.03
CA PRO A 529 -39.86 -0.92 -40.12
C PRO A 529 -39.51 0.03 -41.29
N GLU A 530 -38.38 -0.21 -41.93
CA GLU A 530 -37.99 0.42 -43.21
C GLU A 530 -38.65 -0.31 -44.41
N PRO A 531 -38.86 0.39 -45.54
CA PRO A 531 -39.51 -0.19 -46.72
C PRO A 531 -38.60 -1.18 -47.45
N ALA A 532 -39.20 -2.20 -48.07
CA ALA A 532 -38.48 -3.16 -48.91
C ALA A 532 -38.00 -2.53 -50.22
N SER A 533 -36.82 -2.96 -50.69
CA SER A 533 -36.30 -2.66 -52.03
C SER A 533 -36.21 -3.95 -52.85
N ASP A 534 -36.92 -4.00 -53.97
CA ASP A 534 -36.87 -5.14 -54.89
C ASP A 534 -35.51 -5.29 -55.58
N ALA A 535 -35.13 -6.53 -55.90
CA ALA A 535 -33.96 -6.85 -56.71
C ALA A 535 -34.42 -7.55 -58.01
N PRO A 536 -34.11 -7.01 -59.21
CA PRO A 536 -34.48 -7.63 -60.47
C PRO A 536 -33.41 -8.58 -61.01
N ALA A 537 -33.86 -9.80 -61.36
CA ALA A 537 -33.24 -10.80 -62.25
C ALA A 537 -31.75 -11.14 -62.02
#